data_AF-A0A965FFU3-F1
#
_entry.id   AF-A0A965FFU3-F1
#
_cell.length_a   1.000
_cell.length_b   1.000
_cell.length_c   1.000
_cell.angle_alpha   90.00
_cell.angle_beta   90.00
_cell.angle_gamma   90.00
#
_symmetry.space_group_name_H-M   'P 1'
#
loop_
_entity.id
_entity.type
_entity.pdbx_description
1 polymer ?
#
loop_
_entity_poly.entity_id
_entity_poly.type
_entity_poly.pdbx_seq_one_letter_code
_entity_poly.pdbx_strand_id
1 'polypeptide(L)'
;GSEATRFTVITDTETDEKMLIAGLGALPLAAIVDYELTFSVPPRTTADTGIDSLTHALEALVSRRANPESDEYALRAMRLIGPNLRTVYHDPKNAAAREAMMKGATLAGLAFSNSSVALVHGMSRPIGAHFHVPHGLSNAMLLPAVTAYSLNAALPRYAEAARAIGVAGRDEGDQSAGANLLEELSALNRELNVPTPAAYGIDAAKWDGLLPTMAAQALASGSPANNPAVPDAEAIMALYRRAWQG
;
A
#
# COMPACT_ATOMS: atom_id res chain seq x y z
N GLY A 1 -10.88 -4.50 2.41
CA GLY A 1 -10.85 -3.07 2.02
C GLY A 1 -12.06 -2.67 1.20
N SER A 2 -12.25 -3.24 0.01
CA SER A 2 -13.29 -2.79 -0.94
C SER A 2 -14.73 -2.82 -0.40
N GLU A 3 -15.02 -3.70 0.55
CA GLU A 3 -16.31 -3.80 1.23
C GLU A 3 -16.73 -2.52 1.98
N ALA A 4 -15.77 -1.62 2.23
CA ALA A 4 -15.97 -0.36 2.94
C ALA A 4 -15.75 0.88 2.06
N THR A 5 -15.63 0.71 0.74
CA THR A 5 -15.24 1.79 -0.17
C THR A 5 -16.32 2.10 -1.19
N ARG A 6 -16.30 3.34 -1.67
CA ARG A 6 -17.14 3.82 -2.79
C ARG A 6 -16.44 3.68 -4.14
N PHE A 7 -15.49 2.75 -4.23
CA PHE A 7 -14.59 2.58 -5.38
C PHE A 7 -14.68 1.17 -5.92
N THR A 8 -14.75 1.03 -7.24
CA THR A 8 -14.67 -0.24 -7.93
C THR A 8 -13.76 -0.07 -9.14
N VAL A 9 -12.89 -1.04 -9.38
CA VAL A 9 -12.02 -1.05 -10.56
C VAL A 9 -12.50 -2.15 -11.50
N ILE A 10 -12.78 -1.78 -12.74
CA ILE A 10 -13.09 -2.72 -13.82
C ILE A 10 -12.01 -2.64 -14.90
N THR A 11 -11.84 -3.70 -15.67
CA THR A 11 -10.95 -3.69 -16.83
C THR A 11 -11.81 -3.67 -18.08
N ASP A 12 -11.56 -2.70 -18.95
CA ASP A 12 -12.07 -2.73 -20.31
C ASP A 12 -11.22 -3.72 -21.10
N THR A 13 -11.82 -4.85 -21.49
CA THR A 13 -11.13 -5.94 -22.18
C THR A 13 -10.88 -5.65 -23.66
N GLU A 14 -11.48 -4.60 -24.23
CA GLU A 14 -11.21 -4.17 -25.61
C GLU A 14 -9.97 -3.27 -25.69
N THR A 15 -9.72 -2.48 -24.65
CA THR A 15 -8.63 -1.48 -24.60
C THR A 15 -7.51 -1.83 -23.62
N ASP A 16 -7.68 -2.90 -22.83
CA ASP A 16 -6.81 -3.30 -21.70
C ASP A 16 -6.62 -2.18 -20.66
N GLU A 17 -7.58 -1.26 -20.55
CA GLU A 17 -7.55 -0.15 -19.60
C GLU A 17 -8.25 -0.51 -18.28
N LYS A 18 -7.62 -0.17 -17.15
CA LYS A 18 -8.26 -0.26 -15.83
C LYS A 18 -9.01 1.04 -15.52
N MET A 19 -10.34 0.97 -15.52
CA MET A 19 -11.23 2.10 -15.22
C MET A 19 -11.63 2.12 -13.74
N LEU A 20 -11.54 3.30 -13.11
CA LEU A 20 -12.04 3.53 -11.75
C LEU A 20 -13.47 4.08 -11.79
N ILE A 21 -14.40 3.32 -11.21
CA ILE A 21 -15.77 3.78 -10.94
C ILE A 21 -15.81 4.25 -9.48
N ALA A 22 -16.18 5.51 -9.28
CA ALA A 22 -16.31 6.12 -7.96
C ALA A 22 -17.73 6.64 -7.74
N GLY A 23 -18.34 6.34 -6.58
CA GLY A 23 -19.64 6.88 -6.22
C GLY A 23 -20.40 6.04 -5.21
N LEU A 24 -21.48 6.60 -4.65
CA LEU A 24 -22.32 5.91 -3.67
C LEU A 24 -22.97 4.64 -4.23
N GLY A 25 -23.19 4.56 -5.54
CA GLY A 25 -23.70 3.34 -6.18
C GLY A 25 -22.74 2.15 -6.11
N ALA A 26 -21.45 2.38 -5.85
CA ALA A 26 -20.46 1.32 -5.63
C ALA A 26 -20.28 0.97 -4.15
N LEU A 27 -20.91 1.72 -3.23
CA LEU A 27 -20.78 1.47 -1.79
C LEU A 27 -21.73 0.34 -1.36
N PRO A 28 -21.24 -0.75 -0.74
CA PRO A 28 -22.10 -1.82 -0.25
C PRO A 28 -23.11 -1.32 0.79
N LEU A 29 -24.35 -1.82 0.74
CA LEU A 29 -25.37 -1.56 1.77
C LEU A 29 -25.02 -2.22 3.11
N ALA A 30 -24.33 -3.35 3.05
CA ALA A 30 -23.82 -4.08 4.20
C ALA A 30 -22.53 -4.82 3.79
N ALA A 31 -21.63 -5.00 4.74
CA ALA A 31 -20.41 -5.78 4.59
C ALA A 31 -20.36 -6.89 5.64
N ILE A 32 -20.10 -8.13 5.20
CA ILE A 32 -19.85 -9.27 6.08
C ILE A 32 -18.35 -9.55 6.00
N VAL A 33 -17.64 -9.33 7.11
CA VAL A 33 -16.19 -9.50 7.21
C VAL A 33 -15.90 -10.72 8.08
N ASP A 34 -15.93 -11.89 7.44
CA ASP A 34 -15.65 -13.17 8.08
C ASP A 34 -14.20 -13.61 7.80
N TYR A 35 -13.39 -13.68 8.85
CA TYR A 35 -11.98 -14.03 8.71
C TYR A 35 -11.77 -15.53 8.47
N GLU A 36 -12.73 -16.39 8.78
CA GLU A 36 -12.60 -17.84 8.58
C GLU A 36 -12.50 -18.18 7.09
N LEU A 37 -13.13 -17.35 6.23
CA LEU A 37 -13.03 -17.44 4.77
C LEU A 37 -11.61 -17.19 4.24
N THR A 38 -10.68 -16.73 5.08
CA THR A 38 -9.29 -16.46 4.69
C THR A 38 -8.32 -17.61 5.02
N PHE A 39 -8.75 -18.66 5.73
CA PHE A 39 -7.87 -19.75 6.15
C PHE A 39 -7.23 -20.53 4.99
N SER A 40 -7.89 -20.58 3.83
CA SER A 40 -7.38 -21.26 2.63
C SER A 40 -6.50 -20.36 1.74
N VAL A 41 -6.34 -19.07 2.08
CA VAL A 41 -5.55 -18.13 1.26
C VAL A 41 -4.07 -18.49 1.34
N PRO A 42 -3.39 -18.68 0.18
CA PRO A 42 -1.97 -19.03 0.16
C PRO A 42 -1.07 -17.98 0.84
N PRO A 43 0.13 -18.36 1.33
CA PRO A 43 1.05 -17.44 1.99
C PRO A 43 1.43 -16.22 1.15
N ARG A 44 1.75 -16.39 -0.15
CA ARG A 44 2.08 -15.28 -1.07
C ARG A 44 0.95 -14.25 -1.15
N THR A 45 -0.27 -14.71 -1.41
CA THR A 45 -1.46 -13.85 -1.46
C THR A 45 -1.74 -13.20 -0.11
N THR A 46 -1.53 -13.92 1.00
CA THR A 46 -1.67 -13.37 2.36
C THR A 46 -0.69 -12.22 2.60
N ALA A 47 0.59 -12.37 2.21
CA ALA A 47 1.57 -11.30 2.30
C ALA A 47 1.21 -10.11 1.40
N ASP A 48 0.89 -10.35 0.13
CA ASP A 48 0.62 -9.27 -0.84
C ASP A 48 -0.58 -8.41 -0.42
N THR A 49 -1.69 -9.05 -0.04
CA THR A 49 -2.90 -8.36 0.42
C THR A 49 -2.74 -7.72 1.80
N GLY A 50 -1.88 -8.27 2.66
CA GLY A 50 -1.57 -7.70 3.96
C GLY A 50 -0.72 -6.43 3.86
N ILE A 51 0.33 -6.45 3.01
CA ILE A 51 1.14 -5.26 2.71
C ILE A 51 0.31 -4.21 1.98
N ASP A 52 -0.60 -4.62 1.08
CA ASP A 52 -1.55 -3.72 0.44
C ASP A 52 -2.42 -2.99 1.47
N SER A 53 -2.97 -3.72 2.43
CA SER A 53 -3.76 -3.14 3.53
C SER A 53 -2.94 -2.19 4.41
N LEU A 54 -1.67 -2.52 4.67
CA LEU A 54 -0.75 -1.63 5.38
C LEU A 54 -0.48 -0.35 4.58
N THR A 55 -0.26 -0.50 3.26
CA THR A 55 -0.04 0.61 2.32
C THR A 55 -1.24 1.54 2.29
N HIS A 56 -2.47 0.99 2.20
CA HIS A 56 -3.70 1.76 2.27
C HIS A 56 -3.75 2.62 3.53
N ALA A 57 -3.50 2.04 4.70
CA ALA A 57 -3.53 2.77 5.97
C ALA A 57 -2.43 3.84 6.05
N LEU A 58 -1.20 3.51 5.61
CA LEU A 58 -0.09 4.45 5.65
C LEU A 58 -0.32 5.63 4.71
N GLU A 59 -0.69 5.38 3.45
CA GLU A 59 -0.97 6.44 2.49
C GLU A 59 -2.18 7.26 2.89
N ALA A 60 -3.23 6.64 3.44
CA ALA A 60 -4.38 7.34 3.99
C ALA A 60 -3.98 8.29 5.12
N LEU A 61 -3.07 7.85 6.01
CA LEU A 61 -2.58 8.68 7.10
C LEU A 61 -1.74 9.85 6.57
N VAL A 62 -0.86 9.67 5.58
CA VAL A 62 0.03 10.76 5.12
C VAL A 62 -0.54 11.62 4.00
N SER A 63 -1.71 11.24 3.48
CA SER A 63 -2.39 11.93 2.38
C SER A 63 -2.65 13.40 2.71
N ARG A 64 -2.53 14.27 1.70
CA ARG A 64 -2.97 15.68 1.76
C ARG A 64 -4.49 15.84 1.93
N ARG A 65 -5.25 14.75 1.82
CA ARG A 65 -6.70 14.68 2.10
C ARG A 65 -7.02 14.01 3.44
N ALA A 66 -6.00 13.72 4.25
CA ALA A 66 -6.20 13.17 5.59
C ALA A 66 -7.06 14.12 6.45
N ASN A 67 -7.85 13.50 7.31
CA ASN A 67 -8.75 14.15 8.27
C ASN A 67 -8.78 13.34 9.58
N PRO A 68 -9.19 13.94 10.70
CA PRO A 68 -9.18 13.28 12.01
C PRO A 68 -9.87 11.91 12.03
N GLU A 69 -10.99 11.77 11.32
CA GLU A 69 -11.75 10.52 11.26
C GLU A 69 -10.99 9.43 10.48
N SER A 70 -10.40 9.77 9.32
CA SER A 70 -9.58 8.83 8.55
C SER A 70 -8.31 8.43 9.30
N ASP A 71 -7.75 9.33 10.10
CA ASP A 71 -6.51 9.10 10.87
C ASP A 71 -6.74 8.06 11.96
N GLU A 72 -7.86 8.13 12.67
CA GLU A 72 -8.25 7.11 13.66
C GLU A 72 -8.36 5.72 13.03
N TYR A 73 -9.00 5.61 11.86
CA TYR A 73 -9.08 4.34 11.13
C TYR A 73 -7.70 3.85 10.67
N ALA A 74 -6.87 4.73 10.10
CA ALA A 74 -5.53 4.39 9.61
C ALA A 74 -4.61 3.90 10.75
N LEU A 75 -4.57 4.63 11.87
CA LEU A 75 -3.75 4.27 13.03
C LEU A 75 -4.25 2.96 13.66
N ARG A 76 -5.57 2.77 13.78
CA ARG A 76 -6.15 1.50 14.27
C ARG A 76 -5.84 0.34 13.33
N ALA A 77 -5.91 0.55 12.02
CA ALA A 77 -5.55 -0.46 11.02
C ALA A 77 -4.09 -0.89 11.16
N MET A 78 -3.17 0.06 11.26
CA MET A 78 -1.73 -0.22 11.42
C MET A 78 -1.42 -0.98 12.72
N ARG A 79 -2.07 -0.63 13.83
CA ARG A 79 -1.95 -1.37 15.12
C ARG A 79 -2.41 -2.81 15.04
N LEU A 80 -3.34 -3.13 14.14
CA LEU A 80 -3.80 -4.49 13.91
C LEU A 80 -2.90 -5.22 12.91
N ILE A 81 -2.53 -4.57 11.81
CA ILE A 81 -1.79 -5.20 10.71
C ILE A 81 -0.33 -5.44 11.07
N GLY A 82 0.38 -4.42 11.56
CA GLY A 82 1.81 -4.46 11.85
C GLY A 82 2.26 -5.70 12.63
N PRO A 83 1.72 -5.93 13.85
CA PRO A 83 2.12 -7.07 14.67
C PRO A 83 1.59 -8.43 14.20
N ASN A 84 0.59 -8.48 13.29
CA ASN A 84 -0.06 -9.74 12.89
C ASN A 84 0.31 -10.21 11.48
N LEU A 85 0.86 -9.35 10.62
CA LEU A 85 1.15 -9.68 9.22
C LEU A 85 2.15 -10.85 9.10
N ARG A 86 3.27 -10.81 9.83
CA ARG A 86 4.24 -11.91 9.85
C ARG A 86 3.62 -13.20 10.42
N THR A 87 2.80 -13.06 11.46
CA THR A 87 2.11 -14.19 12.08
C THR A 87 1.19 -14.92 11.10
N VAL A 88 0.32 -14.21 10.38
CA VAL A 88 -0.59 -14.86 9.41
C VAL A 88 0.13 -15.43 8.19
N TYR A 89 1.33 -14.93 7.88
CA TYR A 89 2.15 -15.46 6.80
C TYR A 89 2.80 -16.80 7.19
N HIS A 90 3.39 -16.88 8.39
CA HIS A 90 4.08 -18.10 8.87
C HIS A 90 3.12 -19.14 9.49
N ASP A 91 2.04 -18.69 10.13
CA ASP A 91 1.00 -19.53 10.71
C ASP A 91 -0.38 -19.11 10.14
N PRO A 92 -0.74 -19.59 8.93
CA PRO A 92 -1.95 -19.16 8.23
C PRO A 92 -3.25 -19.58 8.91
N LYS A 93 -3.19 -20.47 9.93
CA LYS A 93 -4.35 -20.92 10.72
C LYS A 93 -4.48 -20.20 12.06
N ASN A 94 -3.62 -19.21 12.34
CA ASN A 94 -3.75 -18.40 13.54
C ASN A 94 -5.02 -17.53 13.47
N ALA A 95 -6.09 -17.98 14.12
CA ALA A 95 -7.40 -17.34 14.07
C ALA A 95 -7.36 -15.88 14.54
N ALA A 96 -6.69 -15.60 15.65
CA ALA A 96 -6.58 -14.26 16.21
C ALA A 96 -5.86 -13.30 15.25
N ALA A 97 -4.77 -13.75 14.63
CA ALA A 97 -4.02 -12.93 13.68
C ALA A 97 -4.82 -12.72 12.37
N ARG A 98 -5.53 -13.74 11.87
CA ARG A 98 -6.42 -13.61 10.69
C ARG A 98 -7.56 -12.62 10.95
N GLU A 99 -8.19 -12.70 12.12
CA GLU A 99 -9.23 -11.77 12.54
C GLU A 99 -8.69 -10.33 12.62
N ALA A 100 -7.51 -10.13 13.22
CA ALA A 100 -6.86 -8.83 13.30
C ALA A 100 -6.54 -8.28 11.91
N MET A 101 -6.00 -9.10 11.01
CA MET A 101 -5.69 -8.70 9.63
C MET A 101 -6.94 -8.29 8.85
N MET A 102 -8.04 -9.05 8.95
CA MET A 102 -9.29 -8.72 8.27
C MET A 102 -9.90 -7.42 8.81
N LYS A 103 -9.96 -7.24 10.14
CA LYS A 103 -10.41 -5.98 10.75
C LYS A 103 -9.52 -4.81 10.32
N GLY A 104 -8.20 -5.01 10.32
CA GLY A 104 -7.23 -4.02 9.87
C GLY A 104 -7.44 -3.61 8.42
N ALA A 105 -7.65 -4.58 7.52
CA ALA A 105 -7.90 -4.33 6.10
C ALA A 105 -9.21 -3.58 5.84
N THR A 106 -10.26 -3.84 6.62
CA THR A 106 -11.52 -3.08 6.56
C THR A 106 -11.34 -1.64 7.04
N LEU A 107 -10.63 -1.45 8.16
CA LEU A 107 -10.33 -0.11 8.69
C LEU A 107 -9.43 0.69 7.75
N ALA A 108 -8.44 0.06 7.12
CA ALA A 108 -7.63 0.68 6.09
C ALA A 108 -8.51 1.11 4.89
N GLY A 109 -9.49 0.28 4.52
CA GLY A 109 -10.54 0.59 3.55
C GLY A 109 -11.33 1.86 3.90
N LEU A 110 -11.84 1.94 5.13
CA LEU A 110 -12.53 3.13 5.64
C LEU A 110 -11.63 4.37 5.64
N ALA A 111 -10.35 4.23 5.98
CA ALA A 111 -9.40 5.33 5.96
C ALA A 111 -9.22 5.89 4.54
N PHE A 112 -8.76 5.08 3.59
CA PHE A 112 -8.48 5.57 2.23
C PHE A 112 -9.77 5.93 1.45
N SER A 113 -10.93 5.37 1.81
CA SER A 113 -12.21 5.81 1.24
C SER A 113 -12.48 7.30 1.49
N ASN A 114 -11.97 7.81 2.62
CA ASN A 114 -12.18 9.18 3.10
C ASN A 114 -10.95 10.10 2.91
N SER A 115 -9.74 9.57 2.79
CA SER A 115 -8.51 10.36 2.56
C SER A 115 -7.76 10.02 1.27
N SER A 116 -8.31 9.13 0.43
CA SER A 116 -7.68 8.61 -0.79
C SER A 116 -6.38 7.84 -0.52
N VAL A 117 -5.79 7.35 -1.61
CA VAL A 117 -4.44 6.79 -1.66
C VAL A 117 -3.49 7.81 -2.31
N ALA A 118 -2.19 7.53 -2.29
CA ALA A 118 -1.15 8.48 -2.71
C ALA A 118 -0.23 7.92 -3.80
N LEU A 119 1.08 8.07 -3.63
CA LEU A 119 2.08 7.81 -4.66
C LEU A 119 2.33 6.32 -4.93
N VAL A 120 2.34 5.46 -3.90
CA VAL A 120 2.50 4.00 -4.06
C VAL A 120 1.43 3.45 -4.98
N HIS A 121 0.15 3.74 -4.70
CA HIS A 121 -0.95 3.30 -5.56
C HIS A 121 -0.95 3.97 -6.94
N GLY A 122 -0.50 5.22 -7.04
CA GLY A 122 -0.32 5.89 -8.33
C GLY A 122 0.67 5.14 -9.22
N MET A 123 1.79 4.71 -8.64
CA MET A 123 2.89 4.03 -9.34
C MET A 123 2.67 2.52 -9.52
N SER A 124 1.94 1.85 -8.63
CA SER A 124 1.77 0.40 -8.70
C SER A 124 0.81 -0.06 -9.80
N ARG A 125 -0.16 0.78 -10.16
CA ARG A 125 -1.17 0.48 -11.20
C ARG A 125 -0.51 0.26 -12.57
N PRO A 126 0.37 1.15 -13.08
CA PRO A 126 1.12 0.89 -14.32
C PRO A 126 1.96 -0.40 -14.27
N ILE A 127 2.61 -0.72 -13.15
CA ILE A 127 3.38 -1.98 -13.03
C ILE A 127 2.45 -3.18 -13.27
N GLY A 128 1.29 -3.20 -12.61
CA GLY A 128 0.33 -4.28 -12.78
C GLY A 128 -0.27 -4.36 -14.19
N ALA A 129 -0.45 -3.22 -14.86
CA ALA A 129 -0.97 -3.16 -16.23
C ALA A 129 0.03 -3.69 -17.27
N HIS A 130 1.30 -3.27 -17.20
CA HIS A 130 2.30 -3.58 -18.23
C HIS A 130 3.04 -4.90 -18.03
N PHE A 131 3.07 -5.42 -16.80
CA PHE A 131 3.87 -6.59 -16.42
C PHE A 131 3.06 -7.68 -15.71
N HIS A 132 1.74 -7.51 -15.57
CA HIS A 132 0.85 -8.47 -14.92
C HIS A 132 1.29 -8.85 -13.49
N VAL A 133 1.90 -7.90 -12.78
CA VAL A 133 2.26 -8.06 -11.36
C VAL A 133 0.98 -7.88 -10.52
N PRO A 134 0.70 -8.78 -9.56
CA PRO A 134 -0.42 -8.61 -8.63
C PRO A 134 -0.37 -7.27 -7.89
N HIS A 135 -1.52 -6.65 -7.66
CA HIS A 135 -1.61 -5.27 -7.13
C HIS A 135 -0.85 -5.07 -5.81
N GLY A 136 -1.13 -5.90 -4.81
CA GLY A 136 -0.46 -5.82 -3.51
C GLY A 136 1.05 -6.06 -3.60
N LEU A 137 1.50 -6.88 -4.56
CA LEU A 137 2.92 -7.10 -4.80
C LEU A 137 3.60 -5.88 -5.43
N SER A 138 2.96 -5.22 -6.40
CA SER A 138 3.43 -3.95 -6.94
C SER A 138 3.51 -2.85 -5.87
N ASN A 139 2.52 -2.78 -4.97
CA ASN A 139 2.54 -1.87 -3.82
C ASN A 139 3.74 -2.18 -2.91
N ALA A 140 3.94 -3.45 -2.55
CA ALA A 140 5.04 -3.90 -1.71
C ALA A 140 6.42 -3.53 -2.29
N MET A 141 6.64 -3.72 -3.59
CA MET A 141 7.90 -3.37 -4.27
C MET A 141 8.24 -1.88 -4.17
N LEU A 142 7.25 -1.01 -4.15
CA LEU A 142 7.42 0.44 -4.18
C LEU A 142 7.44 1.10 -2.80
N LEU A 143 6.77 0.48 -1.83
CA LEU A 143 6.46 1.06 -0.53
C LEU A 143 7.71 1.64 0.20
N PRO A 144 8.83 0.91 0.37
CA PRO A 144 10.00 1.46 1.06
C PRO A 144 10.60 2.70 0.36
N ALA A 145 10.73 2.66 -0.97
CA ALA A 145 11.33 3.75 -1.74
C ALA A 145 10.45 5.01 -1.73
N VAL A 146 9.14 4.84 -1.86
CA VAL A 146 8.17 5.94 -1.83
C VAL A 146 8.06 6.56 -0.43
N THR A 147 8.04 5.73 0.61
CA THR A 147 8.08 6.21 2.00
C THR A 147 9.36 6.99 2.26
N ALA A 148 10.52 6.52 1.81
CA ALA A 148 11.79 7.22 1.98
C ALA A 148 11.80 8.60 1.28
N TYR A 149 11.24 8.68 0.07
CA TYR A 149 11.08 9.95 -0.64
C TYR A 149 10.16 10.94 0.10
N SER A 150 9.10 10.42 0.71
CA SER A 150 8.06 11.22 1.33
C SER A 150 8.33 11.57 2.80
N LEU A 151 9.27 10.87 3.45
CA LEU A 151 9.46 10.87 4.90
C LEU A 151 9.62 12.29 5.46
N ASN A 152 10.55 13.06 4.90
CA ASN A 152 10.85 14.41 5.40
C ASN A 152 9.69 15.40 5.22
N ALA A 153 8.80 15.18 4.24
CA ALA A 153 7.67 16.07 3.99
C ALA A 153 6.53 15.88 5.01
N ALA A 154 6.46 14.73 5.68
CA ALA A 154 5.42 14.41 6.67
C ALA A 154 5.98 13.62 7.86
N LEU A 155 7.18 13.97 8.32
CA LEU A 155 7.93 13.20 9.31
C LEU A 155 7.12 12.88 10.58
N PRO A 156 6.39 13.83 11.21
CA PRO A 156 5.59 13.50 12.39
C PRO A 156 4.52 12.42 12.13
N ARG A 157 3.87 12.46 10.95
CA ARG A 157 2.84 11.47 10.57
C ARG A 157 3.44 10.10 10.30
N TYR A 158 4.61 10.05 9.66
CA TYR A 158 5.34 8.80 9.48
C TYR A 158 5.87 8.23 10.81
N ALA A 159 6.28 9.08 11.75
CA ALA A 159 6.65 8.65 13.09
C ALA A 159 5.44 8.08 13.86
N GLU A 160 4.25 8.68 13.72
CA GLU A 160 3.01 8.09 14.25
C GLU A 160 2.69 6.73 13.64
N ALA A 161 2.89 6.56 12.32
CA ALA A 161 2.75 5.26 11.67
C ALA A 161 3.73 4.23 12.24
N ALA A 162 4.99 4.59 12.44
CA ALA A 162 6.00 3.72 13.03
C ALA A 162 5.58 3.21 14.42
N ARG A 163 5.07 4.13 15.26
CA ARG A 163 4.55 3.80 16.60
C ARG A 163 3.30 2.92 16.51
N ALA A 164 2.40 3.19 15.56
CA ALA A 164 1.19 2.40 15.37
C ALA A 164 1.48 0.98 14.90
N ILE A 165 2.45 0.80 13.98
CA ILE A 165 2.91 -0.51 13.51
C ILE A 165 3.61 -1.29 14.63
N GLY A 166 4.20 -0.58 15.59
CA GLY A 166 4.87 -1.16 16.77
C GLY A 166 6.38 -1.22 16.66
N VAL A 167 6.98 -0.41 15.77
CA VAL A 167 8.44 -0.37 15.54
C VAL A 167 9.11 0.90 16.08
N ALA A 168 8.37 1.71 16.83
CA ALA A 168 8.91 2.86 17.54
C ALA A 168 8.20 3.06 18.88
N GLY A 169 8.95 3.53 19.88
CA GLY A 169 8.41 3.88 21.19
C GLY A 169 7.57 5.15 21.17
N ARG A 170 6.66 5.31 22.15
CA ARG A 170 5.85 6.53 22.29
C ARG A 170 6.72 7.79 22.46
N ASP A 171 7.79 7.68 23.23
CA ASP A 171 8.67 8.80 23.58
C ASP A 171 9.91 8.90 22.65
N GLU A 172 9.98 8.03 21.64
CA GLU A 172 11.05 8.04 20.65
C GLU A 172 10.90 9.24 19.71
N GLY A 173 12.00 9.93 19.40
CA GLY A 173 11.98 11.11 18.53
C GLY A 173 11.61 10.76 17.09
N ASP A 174 10.90 11.67 16.41
CA ASP A 174 10.30 11.40 15.09
C ASP A 174 11.32 10.97 14.02
N GLN A 175 12.56 11.49 14.07
CA GLN A 175 13.62 11.09 13.15
C GLN A 175 13.98 9.60 13.30
N SER A 176 14.12 9.13 14.55
CA SER A 176 14.43 7.73 14.85
C SER A 176 13.24 6.83 14.51
N ALA A 177 12.03 7.24 14.88
CA ALA A 177 10.81 6.53 14.53
C ALA A 177 10.62 6.39 13.00
N GLY A 178 10.89 7.47 12.25
CA GLY A 178 10.86 7.46 10.79
C GLY A 178 11.90 6.53 10.16
N ALA A 179 13.12 6.48 10.72
CA ALA A 179 14.15 5.54 10.29
C ALA A 179 13.75 4.08 10.55
N ASN A 180 13.21 3.78 11.74
CA ASN A 180 12.71 2.44 12.10
C ASN A 180 11.59 2.01 11.17
N LEU A 181 10.70 2.93 10.75
CA LEU A 181 9.67 2.62 9.76
C LEU A 181 10.28 2.16 8.43
N LEU A 182 11.28 2.87 7.90
CA LEU A 182 11.93 2.49 6.65
C LEU A 182 12.63 1.13 6.73
N GLU A 183 13.32 0.88 7.84
CA GLU A 183 13.95 -0.40 8.11
C GLU A 183 12.90 -1.52 8.17
N GLU A 184 11.80 -1.29 8.88
CA GLU A 184 10.71 -2.25 9.03
C GLU A 184 10.03 -2.57 7.70
N LEU A 185 9.72 -1.57 6.86
CA LEU A 185 9.13 -1.80 5.55
C LEU A 185 10.04 -2.65 4.65
N SER A 186 11.35 -2.41 4.73
CA SER A 186 12.35 -3.21 4.03
C SER A 186 12.48 -4.62 4.61
N ALA A 187 12.39 -4.76 5.94
CA ALA A 187 12.45 -6.04 6.64
C ALA A 187 11.22 -6.91 6.34
N LEU A 188 10.02 -6.31 6.30
CA LEU A 188 8.78 -6.96 5.87
C LEU A 188 8.92 -7.51 4.46
N ASN A 189 9.40 -6.70 3.51
CA ASN A 189 9.60 -7.17 2.14
C ASN A 189 10.56 -8.36 2.07
N ARG A 190 11.67 -8.34 2.79
CA ARG A 190 12.62 -9.46 2.84
C ARG A 190 12.00 -10.71 3.45
N GLU A 191 11.38 -10.60 4.61
CA GLU A 191 10.84 -11.75 5.34
C GLU A 191 9.64 -12.39 4.63
N LEU A 192 8.80 -11.57 4.01
CA LEU A 192 7.64 -12.00 3.25
C LEU A 192 8.00 -12.33 1.79
N ASN A 193 9.29 -12.48 1.46
CA ASN A 193 9.80 -12.85 0.13
C ASN A 193 9.21 -12.01 -1.02
N VAL A 194 9.09 -10.69 -0.83
CA VAL A 194 8.65 -9.76 -1.88
C VAL A 194 9.80 -9.62 -2.89
N PRO A 195 9.67 -10.13 -4.13
CA PRO A 195 10.70 -9.91 -5.14
C PRO A 195 10.79 -8.44 -5.52
N THR A 196 11.96 -8.00 -5.96
CA THR A 196 12.10 -6.75 -6.73
C THR A 196 11.51 -6.95 -8.13
N PRO A 197 11.23 -5.88 -8.90
CA PRO A 197 10.84 -6.00 -10.31
C PRO A 197 11.79 -6.88 -11.13
N ALA A 198 13.11 -6.75 -10.92
CA ALA A 198 14.09 -7.62 -11.57
C ALA A 198 13.96 -9.08 -11.14
N ALA A 199 13.86 -9.35 -9.83
CA ALA A 199 13.73 -10.70 -9.29
C ALA A 199 12.39 -11.37 -9.61
N TYR A 200 11.34 -10.58 -9.90
CA TYR A 200 10.06 -11.07 -10.39
C TYR A 200 10.16 -11.58 -11.84
N GLY A 201 11.22 -11.21 -12.57
CA GLY A 201 11.44 -11.62 -13.96
C GLY A 201 10.93 -10.61 -14.99
N ILE A 202 10.79 -9.34 -14.62
CA ILE A 202 10.51 -8.29 -15.59
C ILE A 202 11.74 -8.10 -16.49
N ASP A 203 11.52 -7.93 -17.80
CA ASP A 203 12.59 -7.61 -18.75
C ASP A 203 13.09 -6.17 -18.54
N ALA A 204 14.41 -6.01 -18.39
CA ALA A 204 15.04 -4.72 -18.07
C ALA A 204 14.83 -3.68 -19.18
N ALA A 205 14.95 -4.07 -20.44
CA ALA A 205 14.79 -3.15 -21.57
C ALA A 205 13.33 -2.66 -21.67
N LYS A 206 12.36 -3.56 -21.45
CA LYS A 206 10.94 -3.19 -21.37
C LYS A 206 10.66 -2.30 -20.16
N TRP A 207 11.23 -2.58 -18.99
CA TRP A 207 11.09 -1.74 -17.80
C TRP A 207 11.56 -0.31 -18.06
N ASP A 208 12.81 -0.16 -18.52
CA ASP A 208 13.42 1.15 -18.79
C ASP A 208 12.67 1.91 -19.90
N GLY A 209 12.27 1.21 -20.97
CA GLY A 209 11.51 1.80 -22.08
C GLY A 209 10.12 2.29 -21.68
N LEU A 210 9.51 1.70 -20.64
CA LEU A 210 8.19 2.08 -20.16
C LEU A 210 8.20 3.12 -19.03
N LEU A 211 9.35 3.48 -18.46
CA LEU A 211 9.43 4.47 -17.37
C LEU A 211 8.69 5.78 -17.68
N PRO A 212 8.85 6.41 -18.86
CA PRO A 212 8.14 7.66 -19.17
C PRO A 212 6.62 7.46 -19.22
N THR A 213 6.16 6.37 -19.84
CA THR A 213 4.74 6.03 -19.94
C THR A 213 4.14 5.74 -18.56
N MET A 214 4.82 4.94 -17.74
CA MET A 214 4.36 4.63 -16.39
C MET A 214 4.34 5.86 -15.48
N ALA A 215 5.28 6.80 -15.64
CA ALA A 215 5.28 8.05 -14.89
C ALA A 215 4.10 8.95 -15.31
N ALA A 216 3.86 9.09 -16.61
CA ALA A 216 2.72 9.85 -17.12
C ALA A 216 1.37 9.26 -16.67
N GLN A 217 1.22 7.93 -16.73
CA GLN A 217 0.02 7.23 -16.26
C GLN A 217 -0.17 7.37 -14.74
N ALA A 218 0.91 7.28 -13.96
CA ALA A 218 0.84 7.49 -12.50
C ALA A 218 0.32 8.90 -12.19
N LEU A 219 0.88 9.94 -12.83
CA LEU A 219 0.42 11.32 -12.67
C LEU A 219 -1.04 11.51 -13.09
N ALA A 220 -1.43 10.96 -14.25
CA ALA A 220 -2.79 11.05 -14.78
C ALA A 220 -3.84 10.41 -13.85
N SER A 221 -3.47 9.42 -13.04
CA SER A 221 -4.36 8.81 -12.05
C SER A 221 -4.80 9.77 -10.93
N GLY A 222 -4.11 10.91 -10.76
CA GLY A 222 -4.38 11.91 -9.74
C GLY A 222 -3.99 11.52 -8.30
N SER A 223 -3.69 10.24 -8.03
CA SER A 223 -3.28 9.78 -6.70
C SER A 223 -1.96 10.40 -6.21
N PRO A 224 -0.91 10.55 -7.06
CA PRO A 224 0.33 11.23 -6.67
C PRO A 224 0.16 12.66 -6.13
N ALA A 225 -0.88 13.38 -6.55
CA ALA A 225 -1.16 14.74 -6.08
C ALA A 225 -1.58 14.78 -4.59
N ASN A 226 -2.02 13.64 -4.04
CA ASN A 226 -2.34 13.50 -2.62
C ASN A 226 -1.10 13.18 -1.76
N ASN A 227 0.05 12.88 -2.34
CA ASN A 227 1.26 12.57 -1.58
C ASN A 227 1.76 13.84 -0.83
N PRO A 228 2.30 13.73 0.40
CA PRO A 228 2.81 14.89 1.12
C PRO A 228 4.00 15.57 0.41
N ALA A 229 4.82 14.79 -0.29
CA ALA A 229 5.79 15.27 -1.27
C ALA A 229 5.22 15.04 -2.68
N VAL A 230 4.61 16.05 -3.30
CA VAL A 230 4.02 15.88 -4.65
C VAL A 230 5.14 15.69 -5.67
N PRO A 231 5.20 14.55 -6.37
CA PRO A 231 6.28 14.27 -7.31
C PRO A 231 6.00 14.85 -8.71
N ASP A 232 7.06 15.09 -9.46
CA ASP A 232 7.02 15.22 -10.91
C ASP A 232 7.34 13.88 -11.61
N ALA A 233 7.32 13.88 -12.94
CA ALA A 233 7.59 12.67 -13.72
C ALA A 233 9.01 12.14 -13.51
N GLU A 234 10.00 13.02 -13.36
CA GLU A 234 11.40 12.63 -13.12
C GLU A 234 11.57 11.95 -11.77
N ALA A 235 10.94 12.48 -10.71
CA ALA A 235 10.92 11.86 -9.40
C ALA A 235 10.27 10.47 -9.43
N ILE A 236 9.16 10.31 -10.15
CA ILE A 236 8.51 8.99 -10.32
C ILE A 236 9.43 8.02 -11.06
N MET A 237 10.07 8.42 -12.15
CA MET A 237 11.03 7.57 -12.87
C MET A 237 12.23 7.19 -12.01
N ALA A 238 12.76 8.13 -11.20
CA ALA A 238 13.83 7.84 -10.26
C ALA A 238 13.41 6.81 -9.20
N LEU A 239 12.17 6.90 -8.70
CA LEU A 239 11.62 5.92 -7.75
C LEU A 239 11.46 4.53 -8.37
N TYR A 240 10.99 4.42 -9.62
CA TYR A 240 10.97 3.13 -10.32
C TYR A 240 12.37 2.54 -10.50
N ARG A 241 13.36 3.37 -10.88
CA ARG A 241 14.76 2.93 -10.99
C ARG A 241 15.31 2.43 -9.65
N ARG A 242 14.96 3.11 -8.56
CA ARG A 242 15.33 2.68 -7.20
C ARG A 242 14.69 1.33 -6.83
N ALA A 243 13.41 1.15 -7.15
CA ALA A 243 12.69 -0.10 -6.86
C ALA A 243 13.23 -1.32 -7.63
N TRP A 244 13.85 -1.12 -8.80
CA TRP A 244 14.30 -2.19 -9.71
C TRP A 244 15.13 -3.30 -9.03
N GLN A 245 16.05 -2.94 -8.13
CA GLN A 245 16.95 -3.89 -7.44
C GLN A 245 16.78 -3.91 -5.91
N GLY A 246 15.88 -3.10 -5.35
CA GLY A 246 15.66 -2.97 -3.91
C GLY A 246 16.46 -1.83 -3.30
#